data_AF-A0A956CY62-F1
#
_entry.id   AF-A0A956CY62-F1
#
_cell.length_a   1.000
_cell.length_b   1.000
_cell.length_c   1.000
_cell.angle_alpha   90.00
_cell.angle_beta   90.00
_cell.angle_gamma   90.00
#
_symmetry.space_group_name_H-M   'P 1'
#
loop_
_entity.id
_entity.type
_entity.pdbx_description
1 polymer ?
#
loop_
_entity_poly.entity_id
_entity_poly.type
_entity_poly.pdbx_seq_one_letter_code
_entity_poly.pdbx_strand_id
1 'polypeptide(L)'
;FFDEIAETPISFQAKLLRAIQQGEIRRLGDNKPVFVDVRVIAATNQDLKLAIEEKRFRQDLFYRLAVARFILPPLRERKEDIPQLVEFFLDKFSKKMRRQVELGEGVMDYLLQYRYPGNIRELENMVEQAVALSVNGVVCLDDIIPPEARESAAPPGVRSAHETLADVVDRAEREAIEAVLREVEGNKEKAAELLGLSATTLWRKMKRLSVS
;
A
#
# COMPACT_ATOMS: atom_id res chain seq x y z
N PHE A 1 18.02 -0.94 -22.13
CA PHE A 1 17.62 -1.07 -20.71
C PHE A 1 17.19 -2.50 -20.48
N PHE A 2 17.62 -3.12 -19.38
CA PHE A 2 17.22 -4.46 -18.97
C PHE A 2 16.49 -4.38 -17.64
N ASP A 3 15.25 -4.84 -17.60
CA ASP A 3 14.51 -5.00 -16.34
C ASP A 3 14.69 -6.43 -15.81
N GLU A 4 14.58 -6.60 -14.50
CA GLU A 4 14.65 -7.90 -13.81
C GLU A 4 15.86 -8.76 -14.22
N ILE A 5 17.05 -8.16 -14.30
CA ILE A 5 18.25 -8.83 -14.86
C ILE A 5 18.64 -10.11 -14.11
N ALA A 6 18.27 -10.22 -12.83
CA ALA A 6 18.51 -11.38 -11.98
C ALA A 6 17.75 -12.65 -12.43
N GLU A 7 16.65 -12.49 -13.16
CA GLU A 7 15.81 -13.60 -13.62
C GLU A 7 16.27 -14.18 -14.97
N THR A 8 17.28 -13.55 -15.58
CA THR A 8 17.78 -14.02 -16.89
C THR A 8 18.53 -15.35 -16.78
N PRO A 9 18.37 -16.27 -17.73
CA PRO A 9 19.12 -17.52 -17.74
C PRO A 9 20.64 -17.32 -17.81
N ILE A 10 21.43 -18.21 -17.22
CA ILE A 10 22.91 -18.15 -17.25
C ILE A 10 23.47 -18.06 -18.68
N SER A 11 22.83 -18.72 -19.64
CA SER A 11 23.21 -18.66 -21.06
C SER A 11 23.04 -17.26 -21.66
N PHE A 12 22.02 -16.53 -21.25
CA PHE A 12 21.82 -15.13 -21.62
C PHE A 12 22.84 -14.24 -20.92
N GLN A 13 23.07 -14.43 -19.63
CA GLN A 13 24.07 -13.68 -18.86
C GLN A 13 25.47 -13.76 -19.51
N ALA A 14 25.88 -14.93 -20.02
CA ALA A 14 27.13 -15.09 -20.74
C ALA A 14 27.18 -14.29 -22.05
N LYS A 15 26.07 -14.22 -22.79
CA LYS A 15 25.97 -13.42 -24.02
C LYS A 15 26.00 -11.92 -23.71
N LEU A 16 25.28 -11.49 -22.68
CA LEU A 16 25.27 -10.10 -22.23
C LEU A 16 26.67 -9.67 -21.77
N LEU A 17 27.39 -10.54 -21.05
CA LEU A 17 28.77 -10.27 -20.66
C LEU A 17 29.66 -10.00 -21.87
N ARG A 18 29.54 -10.79 -22.95
CA ARG A 18 30.28 -10.54 -24.20
C ARG A 18 29.92 -9.21 -24.84
N ALA A 19 28.63 -8.88 -24.89
CA ALA A 19 28.18 -7.59 -25.42
C ALA A 19 28.77 -6.42 -24.62
N ILE A 20 28.84 -6.53 -23.29
CA ILE A 20 29.39 -5.46 -22.43
C ILE A 20 30.92 -5.39 -22.50
N GLN A 21 31.61 -6.53 -22.54
CA GLN A 21 33.08 -6.56 -22.49
C GLN A 21 33.74 -6.35 -23.85
N GLN A 22 33.19 -6.96 -24.90
CA GLN A 22 33.79 -7.01 -26.24
C GLN A 22 33.09 -6.08 -27.22
N GLY A 23 31.92 -5.53 -26.86
CA GLY A 23 31.07 -4.81 -27.80
C GLY A 23 30.54 -5.70 -28.92
N GLU A 24 30.57 -7.04 -28.76
CA GLU A 24 30.19 -7.99 -29.81
C GLU A 24 28.84 -8.66 -29.49
N ILE A 25 27.96 -8.71 -30.49
CA ILE A 25 26.76 -9.57 -30.48
C ILE A 25 26.73 -10.48 -31.70
N ARG A 26 25.95 -11.56 -31.63
CA ARG A 26 25.70 -12.47 -32.76
C ARG A 26 24.21 -12.64 -32.95
N ARG A 27 23.77 -12.62 -34.21
CA ARG A 27 22.38 -12.91 -34.56
C ARG A 27 22.11 -14.40 -34.38
N LEU A 28 20.86 -14.76 -34.11
CA LEU A 28 20.47 -16.17 -34.03
C LEU A 28 20.71 -16.84 -35.40
N GLY A 29 21.42 -17.97 -35.39
CA GLY A 29 21.77 -18.70 -36.62
C GLY A 29 22.96 -18.13 -37.40
N ASP A 30 23.53 -17.00 -36.99
CA ASP A 30 24.72 -16.41 -37.60
C ASP A 30 25.92 -16.53 -36.64
N ASN A 31 27.07 -16.87 -37.19
CA ASN A 31 28.33 -16.90 -36.45
C ASN A 31 29.13 -15.61 -36.61
N LYS A 32 28.70 -14.69 -37.49
CA LYS A 32 29.39 -13.43 -37.69
C LYS A 32 29.16 -12.48 -36.51
N PRO A 33 30.25 -11.95 -35.92
CA PRO A 33 30.16 -10.92 -34.90
C PRO A 33 29.65 -9.61 -35.50
N VAL A 34 28.82 -8.90 -34.74
CA VAL A 34 28.42 -7.51 -35.01
C VAL A 34 28.86 -6.67 -33.84
N PHE A 35 29.64 -5.62 -34.12
CA PHE A 35 30.08 -4.69 -33.09
C PHE A 35 28.99 -3.65 -32.81
N VAL A 36 28.80 -3.36 -31.52
CA VAL A 36 27.81 -2.41 -31.02
C VAL A 36 28.46 -1.51 -29.98
N ASP A 37 28.07 -0.24 -30.00
CA ASP A 37 28.35 0.72 -28.95
C ASP A 37 27.05 1.06 -28.24
N VAL A 38 26.91 0.62 -26.99
CA VAL A 38 25.66 0.72 -26.25
C VAL A 38 25.91 1.10 -24.80
N ARG A 39 25.06 1.99 -24.29
CA ARG A 39 24.97 2.25 -22.85
C ARG A 39 24.01 1.25 -22.22
N VAL A 40 24.52 0.44 -21.31
CA VAL A 40 23.73 -0.56 -20.58
C VAL A 40 23.22 0.05 -19.28
N ILE A 41 21.90 -0.05 -19.07
CA ILE A 41 21.23 0.27 -17.81
C ILE A 41 20.42 -0.98 -17.46
N ALA A 42 20.58 -1.48 -16.23
CA ALA A 42 19.90 -2.67 -15.75
C ALA A 42 19.23 -2.40 -14.39
N ALA A 43 18.09 -3.03 -14.14
CA ALA A 43 17.36 -2.99 -12.89
C ALA A 43 17.06 -4.42 -12.38
N THR A 44 16.87 -4.55 -11.07
CA THR A 44 16.46 -5.79 -10.41
C THR A 44 15.88 -5.47 -9.04
N ASN A 45 14.87 -6.24 -8.62
CA ASN A 45 14.34 -6.27 -7.26
C ASN A 45 15.00 -7.35 -6.38
N GLN A 46 15.79 -8.26 -6.96
CA GLN A 46 16.51 -9.31 -6.25
C GLN A 46 17.91 -8.87 -5.78
N ASP A 47 18.38 -9.45 -4.67
CA ASP A 47 19.76 -9.31 -4.23
C ASP A 47 20.70 -10.13 -5.12
N LEU A 48 21.49 -9.43 -5.95
CA LEU A 48 22.45 -10.05 -6.86
C LEU A 48 23.58 -10.77 -6.12
N LYS A 49 23.95 -10.37 -4.90
CA LYS A 49 24.99 -11.07 -4.13
C LYS A 49 24.50 -12.46 -3.72
N LEU A 50 23.29 -12.54 -3.19
CA LEU A 50 22.65 -13.82 -2.87
C LEU A 50 22.46 -14.68 -4.13
N ALA A 51 22.04 -14.07 -5.24
CA ALA A 51 21.90 -14.79 -6.51
C ALA A 51 23.23 -15.36 -7.04
N ILE A 52 24.37 -14.71 -6.75
CA ILE A 52 25.70 -15.24 -7.07
C ILE A 52 26.04 -16.44 -6.18
N GLU A 53 25.78 -16.35 -4.87
CA GLU A 53 26.00 -17.44 -3.92
C GLU A 53 25.20 -18.70 -4.30
N GLU A 54 23.96 -18.50 -4.74
CA GLU A 54 23.07 -19.56 -5.23
C GLU A 54 23.36 -20.00 -6.68
N LYS A 55 24.42 -19.47 -7.31
CA LYS A 55 24.83 -19.77 -8.70
C LYS A 55 23.75 -19.47 -9.76
N ARG A 56 22.76 -18.64 -9.43
CA ARG A 56 21.73 -18.15 -10.36
C ARG A 56 22.21 -16.92 -11.14
N PHE A 57 23.22 -16.23 -10.64
CA PHE A 57 23.80 -15.06 -11.29
C PHE A 57 25.32 -15.16 -11.39
N ARG A 58 25.88 -14.74 -12.52
CA ARG A 58 27.33 -14.79 -12.71
C ARG A 58 28.03 -13.62 -12.03
N GLN A 59 29.08 -13.94 -11.28
CA GLN A 59 29.90 -12.96 -10.57
C GLN A 59 30.61 -11.99 -11.52
N ASP A 60 31.07 -12.46 -12.68
CA ASP A 60 31.77 -11.62 -13.67
C ASP A 60 30.84 -10.58 -14.32
N LEU A 61 29.59 -10.94 -14.58
CA LEU A 61 28.56 -10.02 -15.06
C LEU A 61 28.18 -8.99 -14.01
N PHE A 62 28.07 -9.40 -12.74
CA PHE A 62 27.76 -8.48 -11.64
C PHE A 62 28.76 -7.32 -11.59
N TYR A 63 30.06 -7.59 -11.63
CA TYR A 63 31.07 -6.54 -11.58
C TYR A 63 31.10 -5.65 -12.83
N ARG A 64 30.57 -6.12 -13.98
CA ARG A 64 30.43 -5.30 -15.19
C ARG A 64 29.17 -4.44 -15.20
N LEU A 65 28.12 -4.85 -14.48
CA LEU A 65 26.89 -4.07 -14.34
C LEU A 65 26.96 -3.09 -13.16
N ALA A 66 27.53 -3.50 -12.04
CA ALA A 66 27.52 -2.76 -10.77
C ALA A 66 28.60 -1.65 -10.70
N VAL A 67 28.88 -0.97 -11.82
CA VAL A 67 29.85 0.13 -11.89
C VAL A 67 29.30 1.40 -11.23
N ALA A 68 28.04 1.74 -11.52
CA ALA A 68 27.32 2.85 -10.91
C ALA A 68 25.96 2.33 -10.40
N ARG A 69 25.88 2.06 -9.10
CA ARG A 69 24.69 1.49 -8.47
C ARG A 69 23.79 2.58 -7.91
N PHE A 70 22.52 2.54 -8.29
CA PHE A 70 21.47 3.36 -7.71
C PHE A 70 20.51 2.44 -6.95
N ILE A 71 20.28 2.73 -5.68
CA ILE A 71 19.31 2.01 -4.85
C ILE A 71 18.06 2.88 -4.80
N LEU A 72 16.95 2.38 -5.33
CA LEU A 72 15.68 3.08 -5.27
C LEU A 72 15.00 2.80 -3.91
N PRO A 73 14.77 3.82 -3.08
CA PRO A 73 14.09 3.62 -1.81
C PRO A 73 12.62 3.23 -2.04
N PRO A 74 12.06 2.36 -1.20
CA PRO A 74 10.63 2.06 -1.22
C PRO A 74 9.80 3.29 -0.85
N LEU A 75 8.55 3.37 -1.32
CA LEU A 75 7.67 4.53 -1.07
C LEU A 75 7.54 4.91 0.42
N ARG A 76 7.52 3.92 1.32
CA ARG A 76 7.47 4.15 2.77
C ARG A 76 8.64 4.96 3.35
N GLU A 77 9.77 5.03 2.65
CA GLU A 77 10.96 5.80 3.03
C GLU A 77 11.00 7.20 2.39
N ARG A 78 9.99 7.54 1.56
CA ARG A 78 9.86 8.82 0.85
C ARG A 78 8.41 9.29 0.85
N LYS A 79 7.86 9.44 2.06
CA LYS A 79 6.44 9.74 2.26
C LYS A 79 6.04 11.12 1.73
N GLU A 80 7.00 12.02 1.58
CA GLU A 80 6.85 13.37 1.07
C GLU A 80 6.38 13.37 -0.41
N ASP A 81 6.68 12.30 -1.15
CA ASP A 81 6.27 12.12 -2.55
C ASP A 81 4.79 11.68 -2.67
N ILE A 82 4.19 11.13 -1.59
CA ILE A 82 2.85 10.53 -1.64
C ILE A 82 1.78 11.53 -2.09
N PRO A 83 1.69 12.77 -1.56
CA PRO A 83 0.63 13.70 -1.96
C PRO A 83 0.65 14.01 -3.46
N GLN A 84 1.84 14.24 -4.03
CA GLN A 84 1.99 14.54 -5.46
C GLN A 84 1.66 13.32 -6.33
N LEU A 85 2.06 12.12 -5.90
CA LEU A 85 1.71 10.89 -6.59
C LEU A 85 0.21 10.63 -6.57
N VAL A 86 -0.45 10.87 -5.43
CA VAL A 86 -1.90 10.72 -5.28
C VAL A 86 -2.62 11.69 -6.19
N GLU A 87 -2.25 12.98 -6.20
CA GLU A 87 -2.85 13.98 -7.06
C GLU A 87 -2.71 13.59 -8.55
N PHE A 88 -1.51 13.15 -8.94
CA PHE A 88 -1.25 12.67 -10.30
C PHE A 88 -2.15 11.47 -10.68
N PHE A 89 -2.25 10.46 -9.83
CA PHE A 89 -3.08 9.29 -10.11
C PHE A 89 -4.57 9.62 -10.08
N LEU A 90 -5.00 10.46 -9.15
CA LEU A 90 -6.39 10.91 -9.04
C LEU A 90 -6.82 11.62 -10.32
N ASP A 91 -6.03 12.57 -10.82
CA ASP A 91 -6.30 13.26 -12.09
C ASP A 91 -6.30 12.29 -13.29
N LYS A 92 -5.29 11.41 -13.37
CA LYS A 92 -5.17 10.39 -14.41
C LYS A 92 -6.43 9.51 -14.50
N PHE A 93 -6.89 8.97 -13.37
CA PHE A 93 -8.03 8.05 -13.34
C PHE A 93 -9.38 8.78 -13.43
N SER A 94 -9.50 9.97 -12.87
CA SER A 94 -10.65 10.87 -13.08
C SER A 94 -10.93 11.09 -14.55
N LYS A 95 -9.90 11.48 -15.31
CA LYS A 95 -9.98 11.70 -16.77
C LYS A 95 -10.29 10.40 -17.52
N LYS A 96 -9.59 9.31 -17.19
CA LYS A 96 -9.79 7.99 -17.84
C LYS A 96 -11.23 7.50 -17.68
N MET A 97 -11.83 7.67 -16.50
CA MET A 97 -13.18 7.20 -16.19
C MET A 97 -14.27 8.25 -16.44
N ARG A 98 -13.89 9.48 -16.85
CA ARG A 98 -14.79 10.63 -17.02
C ARG A 98 -15.60 10.94 -15.76
N ARG A 99 -14.95 10.84 -14.59
CA ARG A 99 -15.52 11.18 -13.29
C ARG A 99 -14.74 12.36 -12.72
N GLN A 100 -15.44 13.26 -12.04
CA GLN A 100 -14.78 14.22 -11.16
C GLN A 100 -14.81 13.62 -9.76
N VAL A 101 -13.63 13.43 -9.18
CA VAL A 101 -13.48 12.91 -7.84
C VAL A 101 -12.51 13.76 -7.04
N GLU A 102 -12.84 13.97 -5.78
CA GLU A 102 -12.00 14.63 -4.79
C GLU A 102 -11.73 13.68 -3.63
N LEU A 103 -10.62 13.88 -2.93
CA LEU A 103 -10.33 13.11 -1.72
C LEU A 103 -11.20 13.61 -0.58
N GLY A 104 -11.87 12.69 0.10
CA GLY A 104 -12.57 12.96 1.35
C GLY A 104 -11.60 13.18 2.52
N GLU A 105 -12.17 13.63 3.63
CA GLU A 105 -11.44 13.92 4.85
C GLU A 105 -10.73 12.66 5.42
N GLY A 106 -9.51 12.83 5.94
CA GLY A 106 -8.71 11.76 6.54
C GLY A 106 -8.12 10.74 5.55
N VAL A 107 -8.49 10.78 4.27
CA VAL A 107 -7.99 9.83 3.25
C VAL A 107 -6.50 10.02 2.99
N MET A 108 -6.05 11.28 2.84
CA MET A 108 -4.63 11.58 2.65
C MET A 108 -3.80 11.14 3.88
N ASP A 109 -4.31 11.36 5.09
CA ASP A 109 -3.63 10.96 6.32
C ASP A 109 -3.44 9.45 6.41
N TYR A 110 -4.46 8.68 6.02
CA TYR A 110 -4.36 7.23 5.91
C TYR A 110 -3.28 6.82 4.90
N LEU A 111 -3.29 7.42 3.70
CA LEU A 111 -2.31 7.13 2.66
C LEU A 111 -0.88 7.43 3.16
N LEU A 112 -0.65 8.55 3.84
CA LEU A 112 0.66 8.89 4.43
C LEU A 112 1.14 7.88 5.50
N GLN A 113 0.22 7.22 6.20
CA GLN A 113 0.55 6.25 7.24
C GLN A 113 0.74 4.83 6.71
N TYR A 114 0.17 4.50 5.55
CA TYR A 114 0.21 3.16 4.97
C TYR A 114 1.65 2.73 4.59
N ARG A 115 1.93 1.42 4.68
CA ARG A 115 3.31 0.88 4.52
C ARG A 115 3.71 0.60 3.07
N TYR A 116 2.74 0.50 2.17
CA TYR A 116 2.94 0.22 0.74
C TYR A 116 3.89 -0.97 0.45
N PRO A 117 3.58 -2.21 0.86
CA PRO A 117 4.34 -3.39 0.45
C PRO A 117 4.53 -3.51 -1.07
N GLY A 118 3.55 -3.11 -1.88
CA GLY A 118 3.61 -3.03 -3.34
C GLY A 118 4.10 -1.69 -3.90
N ASN A 119 4.59 -0.78 -3.05
CA ASN A 119 5.22 0.49 -3.42
C ASN A 119 4.27 1.37 -4.29
N ILE A 120 4.80 2.13 -5.25
CA ILE A 120 4.00 3.02 -6.12
C ILE A 120 2.87 2.26 -6.83
N ARG A 121 3.07 1.01 -7.24
CA ARG A 121 2.03 0.23 -7.94
C ARG A 121 0.80 0.00 -7.06
N GLU A 122 1.02 -0.26 -5.78
CA GLU A 122 -0.07 -0.42 -4.83
C GLU A 122 -0.80 0.92 -4.59
N LEU A 123 -0.06 2.02 -4.44
CA LEU A 123 -0.66 3.36 -4.37
C LEU A 123 -1.52 3.65 -5.60
N GLU A 124 -1.00 3.39 -6.80
CA GLU A 124 -1.72 3.57 -8.07
C GLU A 124 -3.02 2.76 -8.08
N ASN A 125 -2.96 1.48 -7.72
CA ASN A 125 -4.14 0.60 -7.67
C ASN A 125 -5.17 1.05 -6.63
N MET A 126 -4.73 1.47 -5.44
CA MET A 126 -5.61 1.98 -4.39
C MET A 126 -6.36 3.22 -4.87
N VAL A 127 -5.68 4.16 -5.53
CA VAL A 127 -6.31 5.36 -6.08
C VAL A 127 -7.22 5.01 -7.27
N GLU A 128 -6.82 4.13 -8.18
CA GLU A 128 -7.68 3.67 -9.30
C GLU A 128 -8.98 3.06 -8.80
N GLN A 129 -8.88 2.16 -7.81
CA GLN A 129 -10.04 1.55 -7.17
C GLN A 129 -10.93 2.60 -6.52
N ALA A 130 -10.35 3.55 -5.79
CA ALA A 130 -11.11 4.61 -5.15
C ALA A 130 -11.90 5.46 -6.14
N VAL A 131 -11.31 5.84 -7.27
CA VAL A 131 -12.02 6.57 -8.32
C VAL A 131 -13.18 5.74 -8.86
N ALA A 132 -12.98 4.43 -9.06
CA ALA A 132 -14.01 3.53 -9.56
C ALA A 132 -15.18 3.35 -8.58
N LEU A 133 -14.89 3.24 -7.28
CA LEU A 133 -15.88 2.97 -6.23
C LEU A 133 -16.55 4.23 -5.66
N SER A 134 -15.90 5.39 -5.79
CA SER A 134 -16.38 6.66 -5.25
C SER A 134 -17.87 6.88 -5.51
N VAL A 135 -18.56 7.42 -4.53
CA VAL A 135 -19.98 7.79 -4.64
C VAL A 135 -20.05 9.31 -4.56
N ASN A 136 -20.86 9.93 -5.42
CA ASN A 136 -21.04 11.39 -5.48
C ASN A 136 -19.74 12.20 -5.71
N GLY A 137 -18.70 11.59 -6.28
CA GLY A 137 -17.46 12.31 -6.60
C GLY A 137 -16.56 12.55 -5.38
N VAL A 138 -16.77 11.84 -4.27
CA VAL A 138 -15.89 11.90 -3.10
C VAL A 138 -15.33 10.52 -2.83
N VAL A 139 -14.02 10.43 -2.71
CA VAL A 139 -13.31 9.22 -2.29
C VAL A 139 -13.29 9.17 -0.77
N CYS A 140 -13.88 8.15 -0.18
CA CYS A 140 -13.86 7.90 1.24
C CYS A 140 -12.80 6.84 1.61
N LEU A 141 -12.51 6.67 2.90
CA LEU A 141 -11.61 5.62 3.38
C LEU A 141 -12.06 4.23 2.94
N ASP A 142 -13.38 3.98 2.90
CA ASP A 142 -13.94 2.71 2.44
C ASP A 142 -13.70 2.44 0.94
N ASP A 143 -13.32 3.43 0.15
CA ASP A 143 -13.01 3.23 -1.27
C ASP A 143 -11.53 2.86 -1.49
N ILE A 144 -10.66 3.24 -0.54
CA ILE A 144 -9.21 3.09 -0.59
C ILE A 144 -8.68 1.87 0.16
N ILE A 145 -9.24 1.55 1.34
CA ILE A 145 -8.65 0.52 2.20
C ILE A 145 -8.72 -0.85 1.51
N PRO A 146 -7.56 -1.50 1.24
CA PRO A 146 -7.55 -2.84 0.66
C PRO A 146 -8.34 -3.82 1.54
N PRO A 147 -9.15 -4.73 0.98
CA PRO A 147 -9.91 -5.71 1.75
C PRO A 147 -9.05 -6.48 2.77
N GLU A 148 -7.83 -6.83 2.39
CA GLU A 148 -6.85 -7.56 3.22
C GLU A 148 -6.36 -6.73 4.42
N ALA A 149 -6.32 -5.40 4.27
CA ALA A 149 -5.97 -4.47 5.35
C ALA A 149 -7.14 -4.26 6.33
N ARG A 150 -8.38 -4.49 5.91
CA ARG A 150 -9.57 -4.43 6.80
C ARG A 150 -9.59 -5.57 7.80
N GLU A 151 -9.14 -6.75 7.39
CA GLU A 151 -9.08 -7.93 8.27
C GLU A 151 -7.98 -7.81 9.33
N SER A 152 -6.88 -7.13 9.01
CA SER A 152 -5.75 -6.93 9.94
C SER A 152 -5.99 -5.83 10.99
N ALA A 153 -6.98 -4.95 10.77
CA ALA A 153 -7.35 -3.87 11.69
C ALA A 153 -8.42 -4.27 12.72
N ALA A 154 -9.02 -5.46 12.59
CA ALA A 154 -9.89 -5.99 13.63
C ALA A 154 -9.01 -6.51 14.78
N PRO A 155 -9.21 -6.06 16.03
CA PRO A 155 -8.61 -6.74 17.17
C PRO A 155 -8.99 -8.22 17.11
N PRO A 156 -8.07 -9.17 17.41
CA PRO A 156 -8.42 -10.58 17.52
C PRO A 156 -9.34 -10.72 18.74
N GLY A 157 -10.64 -10.58 18.50
CA GLY A 157 -11.64 -10.42 19.54
C GLY A 157 -13.02 -10.17 18.94
N VAL A 158 -13.68 -11.26 18.57
CA VAL A 158 -15.14 -11.37 18.43
C VAL A 158 -15.77 -10.57 17.27
N ARG A 159 -15.66 -11.09 16.05
CA ARG A 159 -16.84 -11.11 15.18
C ARG A 159 -17.39 -12.53 15.23
N SER A 160 -18.32 -12.77 16.16
CA SER A 160 -19.14 -13.98 16.09
C SER A 160 -19.93 -13.91 14.80
N ALA A 161 -19.94 -14.98 14.01
CA ALA A 161 -20.71 -15.08 12.75
C ALA A 161 -22.25 -14.97 12.95
N HIS A 162 -22.70 -14.63 14.16
CA HIS A 162 -24.10 -14.52 14.57
C HIS A 162 -24.42 -13.25 15.38
N GLU A 163 -23.62 -12.18 15.31
CA GLU A 163 -24.04 -10.89 15.90
C GLU A 163 -25.20 -10.29 15.10
N THR A 164 -26.30 -9.98 15.77
CA THR A 164 -27.39 -9.20 15.19
C THR A 164 -27.04 -7.71 15.18
N LEU A 165 -27.72 -6.91 14.35
CA LEU A 165 -27.56 -5.45 14.37
C LEU A 165 -27.78 -4.86 15.78
N ALA A 166 -28.66 -5.46 16.57
CA ALA A 166 -28.89 -5.05 17.95
C ALA A 166 -27.65 -5.25 18.83
N ASP A 167 -26.93 -6.36 18.66
CA ASP A 167 -25.72 -6.65 19.45
C ASP A 167 -24.59 -5.68 19.13
N VAL A 168 -24.43 -5.32 17.85
CA VAL A 168 -23.42 -4.34 17.40
C VAL A 168 -23.71 -2.96 17.95
N VAL A 169 -24.98 -2.53 17.89
CA VAL A 169 -25.42 -1.24 18.47
C VAL A 169 -25.22 -1.23 19.98
N ASP A 170 -25.57 -2.31 20.67
CA ASP A 170 -25.43 -2.41 22.12
C ASP A 170 -23.98 -2.38 22.59
N ARG A 171 -23.08 -3.03 21.85
CA ARG A 171 -21.64 -2.99 22.13
C ARG A 171 -21.06 -1.60 21.91
N ALA A 172 -21.38 -0.96 20.78
CA ALA A 172 -20.92 0.40 20.49
C ALA A 172 -21.47 1.42 21.51
N GLU A 173 -22.74 1.31 21.90
CA GLU A 173 -23.34 2.14 22.95
C GLU A 173 -22.65 1.93 24.30
N ARG A 174 -22.36 0.67 24.68
CA ARG A 174 -21.65 0.35 25.92
C ARG A 174 -20.26 0.98 25.95
N GLU A 175 -19.46 0.76 24.91
CA GLU A 175 -18.10 1.28 24.81
C GLU A 175 -18.06 2.81 24.90
N ALA A 176 -18.97 3.49 24.20
CA ALA A 176 -19.08 4.95 24.24
C ALA A 176 -19.47 5.48 25.64
N ILE A 177 -20.45 4.85 26.29
CA ILE A 177 -20.88 5.25 27.64
C ILE A 177 -19.77 5.02 28.66
N GLU A 178 -19.07 3.88 28.61
CA GLU A 178 -17.96 3.56 29.52
C GLU A 178 -16.73 4.44 29.31
N ALA A 179 -16.43 4.84 28.08
CA ALA A 179 -15.35 5.77 27.78
C ALA A 179 -15.63 7.14 28.41
N VAL A 180 -16.82 7.70 28.18
CA VAL A 180 -17.19 9.02 28.73
C VAL A 180 -17.31 8.97 30.25
N LEU A 181 -17.88 7.91 30.83
CA LEU A 181 -17.96 7.76 32.30
C LEU A 181 -16.58 7.71 32.96
N ARG A 182 -15.57 7.11 32.30
CA ARG A 182 -14.18 7.14 32.79
C ARG A 182 -13.59 8.54 32.72
N GLU A 183 -13.89 9.29 31.66
CA GLU A 183 -13.40 10.66 31.47
C GLU A 183 -13.98 11.64 32.51
N VAL A 184 -15.26 11.48 32.87
CA VAL A 184 -15.95 12.36 33.84
C VAL A 184 -16.01 11.80 35.27
N GLU A 185 -15.14 10.83 35.59
CA GLU A 185 -15.03 10.19 36.92
C GLU A 185 -16.38 9.72 37.50
N GLY A 186 -17.25 9.17 36.64
CA GLY A 186 -18.55 8.64 37.03
C GLY A 186 -19.65 9.69 37.22
N ASN A 187 -19.41 10.97 36.88
CA ASN A 187 -20.45 11.99 36.89
C ASN A 187 -21.49 11.77 35.76
N LYS A 188 -22.63 11.19 36.12
CA LYS A 188 -23.68 10.77 35.17
C LYS A 188 -24.38 11.94 34.47
N GLU A 189 -24.45 13.11 35.10
CA GLU A 189 -25.05 14.30 34.47
C GLU A 189 -24.13 14.88 33.38
N LYS A 190 -22.84 15.01 33.70
CA LYS A 190 -21.82 15.44 32.72
C LYS A 190 -21.64 14.44 31.58
N ALA A 191 -21.69 13.13 31.90
CA ALA A 191 -21.64 12.09 30.87
C ALA A 191 -22.81 12.20 29.89
N ALA A 192 -24.02 12.48 30.40
CA ALA A 192 -25.21 12.63 29.56
C ALA A 192 -25.08 13.84 28.63
N GLU A 193 -24.57 14.96 29.14
CA GLU A 193 -24.31 16.18 28.36
C GLU A 193 -23.29 15.95 27.24
N LEU A 194 -22.14 15.34 27.57
CA LEU A 194 -21.09 15.03 26.58
C LEU A 194 -21.54 14.03 25.51
N LEU A 195 -22.40 13.08 25.88
CA LEU A 195 -22.98 12.11 24.95
C LEU A 195 -24.19 12.66 24.17
N GLY A 196 -24.62 13.90 24.44
CA GLY A 196 -25.80 14.51 23.80
C GLY A 196 -27.12 13.83 24.17
N LEU A 197 -27.19 13.19 25.34
CA LEU A 197 -28.35 12.45 25.82
C LEU A 197 -29.01 13.17 27.01
N SER A 198 -30.31 12.95 27.20
CA SER A 198 -30.95 13.31 28.47
C SER A 198 -30.49 12.35 29.58
N ALA A 199 -30.44 12.82 30.83
CA ALA A 199 -30.05 12.01 31.99
C ALA A 199 -30.91 10.74 32.14
N THR A 200 -32.21 10.83 31.84
CA THR A 200 -33.14 9.68 31.86
C THR A 200 -32.85 8.68 30.74
N THR A 201 -32.48 9.15 29.55
CA THR A 201 -32.06 8.31 28.42
C THR A 201 -30.76 7.56 28.74
N LEU A 202 -29.76 8.26 29.30
CA LEU A 202 -28.50 7.66 29.69
C LEU A 202 -28.72 6.57 30.75
N TRP A 203 -29.47 6.87 31.81
CA TRP A 203 -29.78 5.91 32.87
C TRP A 203 -30.46 4.64 32.34
N ARG A 204 -31.43 4.80 31.42
CA ARG A 204 -32.12 3.67 30.78
C ARG A 204 -31.17 2.82 29.94
N LYS A 205 -30.23 3.44 29.21
CA LYS A 205 -29.21 2.73 28.42
C LYS A 205 -28.20 2.01 29.30
N MET A 206 -27.69 2.66 30.35
CA MET A 206 -26.78 2.03 31.33
C MET A 206 -27.41 0.81 32.00
N LYS A 207 -28.67 0.89 32.42
CA LYS A 207 -29.39 -0.23 33.03
C LYS A 207 -29.61 -1.39 32.07
N ARG A 208 -29.94 -1.09 30.81
CA ARG A 208 -30.14 -2.10 29.75
C ARG A 208 -28.84 -2.80 29.37
N LEU A 209 -27.75 -2.05 29.34
CA LEU A 209 -26.42 -2.51 28.91
C LEU A 209 -25.55 -3.03 30.07
N SER A 210 -26.06 -3.04 31.30
CA SER A 210 -25.37 -3.45 32.53
C SER A 210 -24.08 -2.67 32.81
N VAL A 211 -24.08 -1.36 32.49
CA VAL A 211 -22.97 -0.44 32.78
C VAL A 211 -23.22 0.24 34.13
N SER A 212 -22.23 0.21 35.03
CA SER A 212 -22.34 0.72 36.41
C SER A 212 -21.90 2.17 36.56
#